data_AF-D0LUB5-F1
#
_entry.id   AF-D0LUB5-F1
#
_cell.length_a   1.000
_cell.length_b   1.000
_cell.length_c   1.000
_cell.angle_alpha   90.00
_cell.angle_beta   90.00
_cell.angle_gamma   90.00
#
_symmetry.space_group_name_H-M   'P 1'
#
loop_
_entity.id
_entity.type
_entity.pdbx_description
1 polymer ?
#
loop_
_entity_poly.entity_id
_entity_poly.type
_entity_poly.pdbx_seq_one_letter_code
_entity_poly.pdbx_strand_id
1 'polypeptide(L)'
;MSRGRAALSLTLALVAAMALAACEQRAAPSSEPPEPVPELQVERARAACDDYIAKVCACAEAKPDDAEIVELCQLAGAKRSSLDMVLEVNRTTGSARESYKTADTVGRYLRSCVEGVSSLAARGCPR
;
A
#
# COMPACT_ATOMS: atom_id res chain seq x y z
N MET A 1 -25.95 -44.71 -51.95
CA MET A 1 -25.75 -44.88 -50.50
C MET A 1 -24.35 -44.34 -50.20
N SER A 2 -24.09 -43.04 -50.15
CA SER A 2 -24.62 -41.96 -49.30
C SER A 2 -24.10 -42.02 -47.86
N ARG A 3 -23.33 -40.97 -47.50
CA ARG A 3 -23.14 -40.33 -46.18
C ARG A 3 -21.85 -40.69 -45.42
N GLY A 4 -20.85 -39.81 -45.58
CA GLY A 4 -19.65 -39.74 -44.76
C GLY A 4 -19.18 -38.31 -44.58
N ARG A 5 -20.02 -37.44 -44.01
CA ARG A 5 -19.68 -36.06 -43.60
C ARG A 5 -20.61 -35.62 -42.47
N ALA A 6 -20.31 -35.97 -41.22
CA ALA A 6 -21.05 -35.46 -40.05
C ALA A 6 -20.31 -35.59 -38.71
N ALA A 7 -18.96 -35.66 -38.70
CA ALA A 7 -18.22 -35.97 -37.46
C ALA A 7 -17.33 -34.84 -36.93
N LEU A 8 -17.42 -33.61 -37.48
CA LEU A 8 -16.40 -32.58 -37.22
C LEU A 8 -16.96 -31.24 -36.70
N SER A 9 -18.22 -31.20 -36.25
CA SER A 9 -18.88 -29.93 -35.92
C SER A 9 -19.49 -29.87 -34.52
N LEU A 10 -19.33 -30.89 -33.67
CA LEU A 10 -20.05 -30.96 -32.39
C LEU A 10 -19.18 -30.78 -31.13
N THR A 11 -17.87 -30.57 -31.25
CA THR A 11 -16.98 -30.41 -30.08
C THR A 11 -16.59 -28.97 -29.78
N LEU A 12 -16.80 -28.02 -30.69
CA LEU A 12 -16.46 -26.61 -30.46
C LEU A 12 -17.49 -25.83 -29.63
N ALA A 13 -18.70 -26.35 -29.44
CA ALA A 13 -19.77 -25.63 -28.76
C ALA A 13 -19.74 -25.75 -27.23
N LEU A 14 -19.04 -26.75 -26.66
CA LEU A 14 -19.06 -26.99 -25.21
C LEU A 14 -18.06 -26.15 -24.41
N VAL A 15 -17.01 -25.59 -25.04
CA VAL A 15 -15.97 -24.83 -24.30
C VAL A 15 -16.38 -23.37 -24.06
N ALA A 16 -17.33 -22.83 -24.83
CA ALA A 16 -17.79 -21.45 -24.66
C ALA A 16 -18.77 -21.24 -23.49
N ALA A 17 -19.39 -22.31 -22.98
CA ALA A 17 -20.40 -22.21 -21.93
C ALA A 17 -19.83 -22.12 -20.50
N MET A 18 -18.56 -22.48 -20.27
CA MET A 18 -17.97 -22.43 -18.92
C MET A 18 -17.30 -21.10 -18.56
N ALA A 19 -17.18 -20.16 -19.49
CA ALA A 19 -16.56 -18.85 -19.22
C ALA A 19 -17.51 -17.83 -18.56
N LEU A 20 -18.82 -18.12 -18.49
CA LEU A 20 -19.85 -17.16 -18.03
C LEU A 20 -20.38 -17.44 -16.62
N ALA A 21 -19.97 -18.52 -15.97
CA ALA A 21 -20.46 -18.89 -14.63
C ALA A 21 -19.53 -18.43 -13.48
N ALA A 22 -18.53 -17.59 -13.76
CA ALA A 22 -17.56 -17.11 -12.76
C ALA A 22 -17.73 -15.62 -12.40
N CYS A 23 -18.79 -14.97 -12.87
CA CYS A 23 -19.19 -13.64 -12.42
C CYS A 23 -20.37 -13.78 -11.44
N GLU A 24 -20.38 -12.93 -10.42
CA GLU A 24 -21.48 -12.74 -9.45
C GLU A 24 -21.48 -13.62 -8.20
N GLN A 25 -20.39 -13.54 -7.44
CA GLN A 25 -20.57 -13.36 -6.00
C GLN A 25 -19.56 -12.33 -5.47
N ARG A 26 -19.72 -11.08 -5.92
CA ARG A 26 -19.21 -9.95 -5.14
C ARG A 26 -20.11 -9.86 -3.93
N ALA A 27 -19.61 -10.30 -2.78
CA ALA A 27 -20.25 -10.07 -1.49
C ALA A 27 -20.67 -8.60 -1.43
N ALA A 28 -21.93 -8.35 -1.06
CA ALA A 28 -22.43 -6.99 -0.87
C ALA A 28 -21.47 -6.24 0.07
N PRO A 29 -21.12 -4.98 -0.24
CA PRO A 29 -20.32 -4.18 0.67
C PRO A 29 -21.01 -4.18 2.03
N SER A 30 -20.27 -4.58 3.07
CA SER A 30 -20.77 -4.56 4.44
C SER A 30 -21.27 -3.14 4.76
N SER A 31 -22.49 -3.05 5.26
CA SER A 31 -23.10 -1.80 5.72
C SER A 31 -22.62 -1.36 7.10
N GLU A 32 -21.76 -2.16 7.76
CA GLU A 32 -21.11 -1.73 8.98
C GLU A 32 -20.06 -0.67 8.67
N PRO A 33 -20.10 0.48 9.39
CA PRO A 33 -19.04 1.47 9.31
C PRO A 33 -17.68 0.79 9.55
N PRO A 34 -16.65 1.13 8.76
CA PRO A 34 -15.30 0.65 9.01
C PRO A 34 -14.91 0.92 10.46
N GLU A 35 -14.40 -0.09 11.18
CA GLU A 35 -13.70 0.19 12.44
C GLU A 35 -12.53 1.13 12.12
N PRO A 36 -12.42 2.28 12.79
CA PRO A 36 -11.33 3.21 12.53
C PRO A 36 -10.00 2.60 12.95
N VAL A 37 -8.94 2.88 12.19
CA VAL A 37 -7.58 2.58 12.62
C VAL A 37 -7.34 3.28 13.97
N PRO A 38 -6.72 2.62 14.97
CA PRO A 38 -6.51 3.25 16.26
C PRO A 38 -5.71 4.56 16.13
N GLU A 39 -6.29 5.67 16.59
CA GLU A 39 -5.69 7.01 16.47
C GLU A 39 -4.25 7.06 17.02
N LEU A 40 -4.01 6.41 18.16
CA LEU A 40 -2.67 6.33 18.76
C LEU A 40 -1.64 5.68 17.82
N GLN A 41 -2.06 4.70 17.00
CA GLN A 41 -1.17 4.07 16.02
C GLN A 41 -0.86 5.03 14.87
N VAL A 42 -1.86 5.79 14.42
CA VAL A 42 -1.72 6.82 13.39
C VAL A 42 -0.76 7.90 13.87
N GLU A 43 -0.97 8.45 15.07
CA GLU A 43 -0.11 9.47 15.66
C GLU A 43 1.34 9.01 15.78
N ARG A 44 1.56 7.77 16.25
CA ARG A 44 2.91 7.18 16.32
C ARG A 44 3.57 7.07 14.95
N ALA A 45 2.83 6.63 13.93
CA ALA A 45 3.36 6.51 12.57
C ALA A 45 3.72 7.88 11.98
N ARG A 46 2.87 8.89 12.20
CA ARG A 46 3.13 10.27 11.78
C ARG A 46 4.39 10.82 12.43
N ALA A 47 4.45 10.76 13.76
CA ALA A 47 5.60 11.25 14.53
C ALA A 47 6.92 10.56 14.12
N ALA A 48 6.90 9.23 13.91
CA ALA A 48 8.09 8.50 13.47
C ALA A 48 8.55 8.93 12.07
N CYS A 49 7.62 9.18 11.14
CA CYS A 49 7.97 9.63 9.81
C CYS A 49 8.41 11.09 9.76
N ASP A 50 7.80 11.97 10.57
CA ASP A 50 8.25 13.35 10.72
C ASP A 50 9.68 13.41 11.30
N ASP A 51 9.97 12.57 12.30
CA ASP A 51 11.32 12.42 12.88
C ASP A 51 12.34 11.91 11.85
N TYR A 52 11.97 10.90 11.04
CA TYR A 52 12.81 10.41 9.95
C TYR A 52 13.12 11.51 8.92
N ILE A 53 12.11 12.27 8.48
CA ILE A 53 12.27 13.36 7.50
C ILE A 53 13.21 14.43 8.05
N ALA A 54 12.98 14.87 9.29
CA ALA A 54 13.81 15.88 9.92
C ALA A 54 15.28 15.44 9.97
N LYS A 55 15.55 14.19 10.36
CA LYS A 55 16.92 13.67 10.51
C LYS A 55 17.63 13.43 9.19
N VAL A 56 16.95 12.90 8.18
CA VAL A 56 17.58 12.69 6.87
C VAL A 56 17.91 14.03 6.21
N CYS A 57 17.04 15.03 6.34
CA CYS A 57 17.29 16.35 5.79
C CYS A 57 18.36 17.12 6.55
N ALA A 58 18.38 17.05 7.88
CA ALA A 58 19.51 17.58 8.66
C ALA A 58 20.84 16.89 8.28
N CYS A 59 20.82 15.58 7.99
CA CYS A 59 22.01 14.88 7.51
C CYS A 59 22.43 15.34 6.11
N ALA A 60 21.49 15.60 5.21
CA ALA A 60 21.76 16.13 3.88
C ALA A 60 22.40 17.52 3.94
N GLU A 61 21.93 18.38 4.82
CA GLU A 61 22.53 19.69 5.06
C GLU A 61 23.96 19.58 5.60
N ALA A 62 24.21 18.62 6.50
CA ALA A 62 25.54 18.36 7.04
C ALA A 62 26.49 17.65 6.06
N LYS A 63 25.96 16.97 5.04
CA LYS A 63 26.70 16.18 4.05
C LYS A 63 26.20 16.46 2.63
N PRO A 64 26.36 17.70 2.12
CA PRO A 64 25.83 18.08 0.81
C PRO A 64 26.47 17.31 -0.35
N ASP A 65 27.68 16.75 -0.15
CA ASP A 65 28.38 15.94 -1.14
C ASP A 65 27.93 14.45 -1.16
N ASP A 66 27.17 14.01 -0.15
CA ASP A 66 26.55 12.68 -0.14
C ASP A 66 25.24 12.72 -0.93
N ALA A 67 25.36 12.52 -2.25
CA ALA A 67 24.23 12.59 -3.18
C ALA A 67 23.06 11.67 -2.80
N GLU A 68 23.34 10.53 -2.16
CA GLU A 68 22.31 9.58 -1.75
C GLU A 68 21.50 10.13 -0.57
N ILE A 69 22.14 10.74 0.43
CA ILE A 69 21.42 11.38 1.54
C ILE A 69 20.62 12.59 1.06
N VAL A 70 21.15 13.37 0.13
CA VAL A 70 20.44 14.52 -0.47
C VAL A 70 19.19 14.05 -1.21
N GLU A 71 19.30 13.01 -2.03
CA GLU A 71 18.14 12.42 -2.73
C GLU A 71 17.13 11.83 -1.73
N LEU A 72 17.60 11.13 -0.70
CA LEU A 72 16.73 10.58 0.34
C LEU A 72 15.94 11.67 1.06
N CYS A 73 16.53 12.83 1.36
CA CYS A 73 15.80 13.97 1.93
C CYS A 73 14.71 14.48 0.99
N GLN A 74 15.00 14.63 -0.31
CA GLN A 74 14.01 15.07 -1.29
C GLN A 74 12.81 14.12 -1.38
N LEU A 75 13.05 12.82 -1.27
CA LEU A 75 12.02 11.79 -1.33
C LEU A 75 11.31 11.55 0.02
N ALA A 76 11.93 11.89 1.15
CA ALA A 76 11.40 11.58 2.47
C ALA A 76 10.04 12.23 2.72
N GLY A 77 9.82 13.46 2.22
CA GLY A 77 8.52 14.14 2.31
C GLY A 77 7.36 13.35 1.67
N ALA A 78 7.63 12.56 0.63
CA ALA A 78 6.62 11.74 -0.02
C ALA A 78 6.08 10.62 0.90
N LYS A 79 6.87 10.14 1.88
CA LYS A 79 6.42 9.12 2.84
C LYS A 79 5.30 9.65 3.71
N ARG A 80 5.42 10.89 4.21
CA ARG A 80 4.40 11.50 5.08
C ARG A 80 3.11 11.75 4.31
N SER A 81 3.21 12.31 3.11
CA SER A 81 2.07 12.56 2.23
C SER A 81 1.35 11.26 1.84
N SER A 82 2.10 10.19 1.60
CA SER A 82 1.53 8.87 1.26
C SER A 82 0.79 8.24 2.44
N LEU A 83 1.30 8.39 3.67
CA LEU A 83 0.61 7.95 4.88
C LEU A 83 -0.74 8.69 5.05
N ASP A 84 -0.75 10.01 4.86
CA ASP A 84 -2.00 10.80 4.96
C ASP A 84 -3.01 10.43 3.87
N MET A 85 -2.55 10.17 2.64
CA MET A 85 -3.42 9.73 1.56
C MET A 85 -4.07 8.37 1.88
N VAL A 86 -3.31 7.41 2.42
CA VAL A 86 -3.83 6.09 2.82
C VAL A 86 -4.92 6.22 3.89
N LEU A 87 -4.72 7.13 4.86
CA LEU A 87 -5.69 7.40 5.92
C LEU A 87 -6.95 8.08 5.39
N GLU A 88 -6.82 9.07 4.52
CA GLU A 88 -7.99 9.76 3.95
C GLU A 88 -8.81 8.86 3.03
N VAL A 89 -8.16 7.99 2.24
CA VAL A 89 -8.84 6.98 1.43
C VAL A 89 -9.63 6.01 2.32
N ASN A 90 -9.05 5.57 3.44
CA ASN A 90 -9.76 4.71 4.38
C ASN A 90 -10.98 5.42 4.99
N ARG A 91 -10.83 6.70 5.35
CA ARG A 91 -11.91 7.51 5.92
C ARG A 91 -13.08 7.71 4.95
N THR A 92 -12.80 7.84 3.66
CA THR A 92 -13.80 8.16 2.63
C THR A 92 -14.42 6.93 1.97
N THR A 93 -13.68 5.83 1.86
CA THR A 93 -14.07 4.65 1.06
C THR A 93 -13.89 3.31 1.77
N GLY A 94 -13.46 3.31 3.03
CA GLY A 94 -13.12 2.11 3.77
C GLY A 94 -14.34 1.24 4.09
N SER A 95 -14.22 -0.05 3.78
CA SER A 95 -14.99 -1.09 4.50
C SER A 95 -14.18 -1.59 5.69
N ALA A 96 -14.79 -2.33 6.62
CA ALA A 96 -14.07 -2.94 7.74
C ALA A 96 -12.82 -3.74 7.29
N ARG A 97 -12.91 -4.48 6.17
CA ARG A 97 -11.76 -5.19 5.58
C ARG A 97 -10.63 -4.25 5.13
N GLU A 98 -10.99 -3.09 4.58
CA GLU A 98 -10.01 -2.09 4.17
C GLU A 98 -9.38 -1.39 5.38
N SER A 99 -10.10 -1.21 6.49
CA SER A 99 -9.51 -0.70 7.75
C SER A 99 -8.39 -1.58 8.28
N TYR A 100 -8.54 -2.90 8.23
CA TYR A 100 -7.45 -3.81 8.62
C TYR A 100 -6.21 -3.64 7.73
N LYS A 101 -6.39 -3.49 6.41
CA LYS A 101 -5.27 -3.24 5.49
C LYS A 101 -4.63 -1.87 5.72
N THR A 102 -5.45 -0.86 6.04
CA THR A 102 -4.97 0.47 6.39
C THR A 102 -4.15 0.41 7.68
N ALA A 103 -4.63 -0.28 8.72
CA ALA A 103 -3.88 -0.46 9.97
C ALA A 103 -2.54 -1.19 9.76
N ASP A 104 -2.52 -2.26 8.95
CA ASP A 104 -1.26 -2.94 8.56
C ASP A 104 -0.32 -1.99 7.82
N THR A 105 -0.87 -1.20 6.89
CA THR A 105 -0.09 -0.21 6.12
C THR A 105 0.50 0.88 7.02
N VAL A 106 -0.29 1.43 7.94
CA VAL A 106 0.19 2.38 8.97
C VAL A 106 1.31 1.75 9.80
N GLY A 107 1.15 0.49 10.21
CA GLY A 107 2.20 -0.27 10.90
C GLY A 107 3.49 -0.43 10.09
N ARG A 108 3.39 -0.64 8.77
CA ARG A 108 4.56 -0.68 7.87
C ARG A 108 5.25 0.67 7.75
N TYR A 109 4.51 1.76 7.66
CA TYR A 109 5.09 3.12 7.65
C TYR A 109 5.83 3.40 8.95
N LEU A 110 5.21 3.11 10.10
CA LEU A 110 5.85 3.26 11.40
C LEU A 110 7.18 2.50 11.47
N ARG A 111 7.20 1.22 11.10
CA ARG A 111 8.43 0.41 11.09
C ARG A 111 9.48 0.99 10.13
N SER A 112 9.10 1.29 8.89
CA SER A 112 10.01 1.82 7.87
C SER A 112 10.64 3.15 8.29
N CYS A 113 9.88 4.04 8.95
CA CYS A 113 10.39 5.32 9.40
C CYS A 113 11.33 5.16 10.60
N VAL A 114 11.03 4.27 11.57
CA VAL A 114 11.92 3.95 12.69
C VAL A 114 13.22 3.29 12.22
N GLU A 115 13.13 2.31 11.31
CA GLU A 115 14.30 1.67 10.68
C GLU A 115 15.11 2.66 9.85
N GLY A 116 14.44 3.61 9.19
CA GLY A 116 15.08 4.73 8.50
C GLY A 116 15.96 5.54 9.44
N VAL A 117 15.44 5.96 10.59
CA VAL A 117 16.21 6.72 11.59
C VAL A 117 17.43 5.96 12.09
N SER A 118 17.30 4.67 12.37
CA SER A 118 18.43 3.85 12.83
C SER A 118 19.50 3.68 11.74
N SER A 119 19.08 3.56 10.47
CA SER A 119 19.99 3.49 9.33
C SER A 119 20.79 4.78 9.13
N LEU A 120 20.18 5.94 9.36
CA LEU A 120 20.87 7.24 9.30
C LEU A 120 21.97 7.33 10.37
N ALA A 121 21.68 6.87 11.59
CA ALA A 121 22.69 6.84 12.65
C ALA A 121 23.90 5.96 12.28
N ALA A 122 23.69 4.83 11.60
CA ALA A 122 24.77 3.98 11.10
C ALA A 122 25.62 4.66 10.01
N ARG A 123 25.05 5.64 9.29
CA ARG A 123 25.74 6.48 8.29
C ARG A 123 26.41 7.71 8.91
N GLY A 124 26.42 7.82 10.24
CA GLY A 124 27.00 8.97 10.96
C GLY A 124 26.17 10.25 10.84
N CYS A 125 24.86 10.12 10.59
CA CYS A 125 23.90 11.22 10.69
C CYS A 125 23.50 11.47 12.16
N PRO A 126 23.07 12.69 12.51
CA PRO A 126 22.55 13.00 13.84
C PRO A 126 21.36 12.10 14.22
N ARG A 127 21.30 11.75 15.51
CA ARG A 127 20.27 10.88 16.10
C ARG A 127 19.01 11.61 16.50
#